data_AF-A0ABC8S6X7-F1
#
_entry.id   AF-A0ABC8S6X7-F1
#
_cell.length_a   1.000
_cell.length_b   1.000
_cell.length_c   1.000
_cell.angle_alpha   90.00
_cell.angle_beta   90.00
_cell.angle_gamma   90.00
#
_symmetry.space_group_name_H-M   'P 1'
#
loop_
_entity.id
_entity.type
_entity.pdbx_description
1 polymer ?
#
loop_
_entity_poly.entity_id
_entity_poly.type
_entity_poly.pdbx_seq_one_letter_code
_entity_poly.pdbx_strand_id
1 'polypeptide(L)'
;MELGLSLGDSTKPFEFLTKNQELTNNTVGELAKSIGTEGLVARQVVDMASTAVSIVGMEELEFIHLHKTATLLEAAMVPGAILGGGDAAKVEKLRKFASFGLLFHVVDDILDVTKSSHGSA
;
A
#
# COMPACT_ATOMS: atom_id res chain seq x y z
N MET A 1 18.34 -35.97 -2.30
CA MET A 1 18.58 -34.52 -2.14
C MET A 1 17.72 -33.82 -3.16
N GLU A 2 16.45 -33.58 -2.84
CA GLU A 2 15.56 -32.72 -3.61
C GLU A 2 15.23 -31.53 -2.71
N LEU A 3 15.79 -30.38 -3.04
CA LEU A 3 15.33 -29.10 -2.51
C LEU A 3 14.08 -28.71 -3.30
N GLY A 4 12.97 -29.37 -2.97
CA GLY A 4 11.64 -28.96 -3.42
C GLY A 4 11.29 -27.63 -2.76
N LEU A 5 11.35 -26.55 -3.53
CA LEU A 5 10.79 -25.25 -3.17
C LEU A 5 9.26 -25.42 -3.06
N SER A 6 8.77 -25.96 -1.93
CA SER A 6 7.35 -25.94 -1.61
C SER A 6 6.99 -24.48 -1.44
N LEU A 7 6.32 -23.90 -2.44
CA LEU A 7 5.57 -22.66 -2.26
C LEU A 7 4.71 -22.87 -1.01
N GLY A 8 5.11 -22.21 0.08
CA GLY A 8 4.44 -22.34 1.36
C GLY A 8 2.97 -22.03 1.17
N ASP A 9 2.12 -22.94 1.60
CA ASP A 9 0.67 -22.75 1.65
C ASP A 9 0.34 -21.33 2.13
N SER A 10 -0.33 -20.55 1.27
CA SER A 10 -0.67 -19.15 1.50
C SER A 10 -1.59 -18.94 2.70
N THR A 11 -2.16 -20.02 3.25
CA THR A 11 -2.99 -19.98 4.47
C THR A 11 -2.19 -20.01 5.77
N LYS A 12 -0.94 -20.50 5.76
CA LYS A 12 -0.09 -20.61 6.97
C LYS A 12 0.08 -19.30 7.76
N PRO A 13 0.23 -18.12 7.12
CA PRO A 13 0.26 -16.86 7.85
C PRO A 13 -1.05 -16.57 8.60
N PHE A 14 -2.19 -16.93 8.02
CA PHE A 14 -3.51 -16.78 8.64
C PHE A 14 -3.76 -17.81 9.76
N GLU A 15 -3.23 -19.03 9.64
CA GLU A 15 -3.28 -20.02 10.73
C GLU A 15 -2.37 -19.67 11.92
N PHE A 16 -1.23 -19.02 11.66
CA PHE A 16 -0.37 -18.51 12.72
C PHE A 16 -1.06 -17.41 13.52
N LEU A 17 -1.75 -16.51 12.81
CA LEU A 17 -2.59 -15.47 13.40
C LEU A 17 -3.60 -16.05 14.39
N THR A 18 -4.44 -16.99 13.95
CA THR A 18 -5.54 -17.52 14.79
C THR A 18 -5.08 -18.23 16.07
N LYS A 19 -3.79 -18.57 16.19
CA LYS A 19 -3.19 -19.15 17.40
C LYS A 19 -2.69 -18.12 18.42
N ASN A 20 -2.54 -16.85 18.03
CA ASN A 20 -2.16 -15.76 18.91
C ASN A 20 -3.20 -14.62 18.85
N GLN A 21 -4.06 -14.58 19.87
CA GLN A 21 -5.21 -13.69 19.90
C GLN A 21 -4.84 -12.21 20.00
N GLU A 22 -3.76 -11.87 20.73
CA GLU A 22 -3.26 -10.50 20.83
C GLU A 22 -2.69 -10.01 19.49
N LEU A 23 -1.87 -10.85 18.85
CA LEU A 23 -1.30 -10.56 17.53
C LEU A 23 -2.40 -10.41 16.46
N THR A 24 -3.43 -11.25 16.51
CA THR A 24 -4.60 -11.17 15.63
C THR A 24 -5.34 -9.86 15.80
N ASN A 25 -5.69 -9.51 17.04
CA ASN A 25 -6.45 -8.29 17.30
C ASN A 25 -5.69 -7.03 16.85
N ASN A 26 -4.38 -6.98 17.10
CA ASN A 26 -3.53 -5.86 16.67
C ASN A 26 -3.44 -5.77 15.14
N THR A 27 -3.23 -6.91 14.47
CA THR A 27 -3.10 -6.97 13.01
C THR A 27 -4.42 -6.61 12.32
N VAL A 28 -5.54 -7.16 12.79
CA VAL A 28 -6.88 -6.87 12.26
C VAL A 28 -7.27 -5.42 12.53
N GLY A 29 -6.95 -4.87 13.70
CA GLY A 29 -7.21 -3.46 14.02
C GLY A 29 -6.46 -2.51 13.08
N GLU A 30 -5.19 -2.79 12.78
CA GLU A 30 -4.39 -1.98 11.85
C GLU A 30 -4.84 -2.12 10.40
N LEU A 31 -5.21 -3.33 9.97
CA LEU A 31 -5.83 -3.55 8.67
C LEU A 31 -7.14 -2.78 8.56
N ALA A 32 -8.03 -2.91 9.53
CA ALA A 32 -9.33 -2.23 9.56
C ALA A 32 -9.18 -0.71 9.51
N LYS A 33 -8.18 -0.12 10.19
CA LYS A 33 -7.86 1.31 10.05
C LYS A 33 -7.39 1.67 8.65
N SER A 34 -6.47 0.88 8.09
CA SER A 34 -5.85 1.17 6.79
C SER A 34 -6.81 0.99 5.62
N ILE A 35 -7.68 -0.02 5.66
CA ILE A 35 -8.65 -0.34 4.60
C ILE A 35 -10.03 0.26 4.82
N GLY A 36 -10.37 0.64 6.06
CA GLY A 36 -11.69 1.09 6.45
C GLY A 36 -12.04 2.51 5.99
N THR A 37 -13.09 3.06 6.59
CA THR A 37 -13.70 4.34 6.23
C THR A 37 -12.80 5.54 6.47
N GLU A 38 -11.70 5.41 7.21
CA GLU A 38 -10.72 6.48 7.43
C GLU A 38 -9.49 6.34 6.52
N GLY A 39 -9.33 5.20 5.85
CA GLY A 39 -8.20 4.89 4.99
C GLY A 39 -8.60 4.72 3.53
N LEU A 40 -8.43 3.51 3.02
CA LEU A 40 -8.61 3.20 1.60
C LEU A 40 -10.03 3.46 1.08
N VAL A 41 -11.07 3.08 1.83
CA VAL A 41 -12.46 3.23 1.38
C VAL A 41 -12.84 4.71 1.25
N ALA A 42 -12.46 5.57 2.21
CA ALA A 42 -12.68 7.00 2.07
C ALA A 42 -11.97 7.57 0.84
N ARG A 43 -10.70 7.20 0.62
CA ARG A 43 -9.94 7.65 -0.55
C ARG A 43 -10.55 7.17 -1.85
N GLN A 44 -11.09 5.95 -1.90
CA GLN A 44 -11.82 5.41 -3.05
C GLN A 44 -13.12 6.19 -3.34
N VAL A 45 -13.87 6.57 -2.31
CA VAL A 45 -15.10 7.37 -2.47
C VAL A 45 -14.76 8.76 -3.00
N VAL A 46 -13.70 9.39 -2.49
CA VAL A 46 -13.23 10.70 -2.99
C VAL A 46 -12.80 10.61 -4.44
N ASP A 47 -12.05 9.57 -4.82
CA ASP A 47 -11.61 9.25 -6.20
C ASP A 47 -12.82 9.09 -7.16
N MET A 48 -13.84 8.35 -6.74
CA MET A 48 -15.08 8.19 -7.52
C MET A 48 -15.90 9.48 -7.62
N ALA A 49 -15.91 10.31 -6.57
CA ALA A 49 -16.62 11.59 -6.58
C ALA A 49 -15.90 12.63 -7.45
N SER A 50 -14.56 12.65 -7.41
CA SER A 50 -13.73 13.57 -8.20
C SER A 50 -13.75 13.23 -9.69
N THR A 51 -13.79 11.95 -10.05
CA THR A 51 -13.99 11.53 -11.46
C THR A 51 -15.41 11.82 -11.99
N ALA A 52 -16.42 11.88 -11.12
CA ALA A 52 -17.79 12.26 -11.49
C ALA A 52 -17.96 13.77 -11.70
N VAL A 53 -17.06 14.59 -11.16
CA VAL A 53 -17.05 16.05 -11.32
C VAL A 53 -15.98 16.41 -12.35
N SER A 54 -16.38 16.71 -13.58
CA SER A 54 -15.48 17.03 -14.71
C SER A 54 -14.61 18.30 -14.56
N ILE A 55 -14.48 18.83 -13.34
CA ILE A 55 -13.83 20.10 -13.00
C ILE A 55 -12.56 19.87 -12.16
N VAL A 56 -12.25 18.65 -11.75
CA VAL A 56 -11.03 18.37 -10.97
C VAL A 56 -9.80 18.55 -11.86
N GLY A 57 -8.90 19.45 -11.46
CA GLY A 57 -7.65 19.71 -12.16
C GLY A 57 -6.72 18.50 -12.12
N MET A 58 -5.86 18.37 -13.14
CA MET A 58 -4.92 17.24 -13.29
C MET A 58 -4.07 17.02 -12.02
N GLU A 59 -3.55 18.09 -11.43
CA GLU A 59 -2.73 18.06 -10.20
C GLU A 59 -3.48 17.49 -8.99
N GLU A 60 -4.78 17.74 -8.90
CA GLU A 60 -5.62 17.29 -7.77
C GLU A 60 -6.02 15.82 -7.94
N LEU A 61 -6.27 15.38 -9.18
CA LEU A 61 -6.48 13.97 -9.51
C LEU A 61 -5.20 13.14 -9.25
N GLU A 62 -4.05 13.67 -9.64
CA GLU A 62 -2.75 13.04 -9.41
C GLU A 62 -2.45 12.93 -7.91
N PHE A 63 -2.72 13.99 -7.13
CA PHE A 63 -2.64 13.95 -5.67
C PHE A 63 -3.51 12.84 -5.05
N ILE A 64 -4.76 12.67 -5.52
CA ILE A 64 -5.67 11.62 -5.03
C ILE A 64 -5.14 10.23 -5.35
N HIS A 65 -4.72 9.98 -6.59
CA HIS A 65 -4.15 8.70 -7.01
C HIS A 65 -2.87 8.36 -6.25
N LEU A 66 -2.02 9.36 -6.05
CA LEU A 66 -0.79 9.19 -5.28
C LEU A 66 -1.08 8.76 -3.83
N HIS A 67 -2.00 9.44 -3.16
CA HIS A 67 -2.37 9.09 -1.79
C HIS A 67 -2.98 7.68 -1.70
N LYS A 68 -3.75 7.26 -2.71
CA LYS A 68 -4.31 5.91 -2.79
C LYS A 68 -3.21 4.83 -2.83
N THR A 69 -2.19 5.04 -3.64
CA THR A 69 -1.05 4.10 -3.79
C THR A 69 -0.25 3.97 -2.49
N ALA A 70 0.08 5.08 -1.83
CA ALA A 70 0.79 5.03 -0.55
C ALA A 70 0.00 4.27 0.53
N THR A 71 -1.33 4.48 0.58
CA THR A 71 -2.22 3.78 1.51
C THR A 71 -2.20 2.28 1.31
N LEU A 72 -2.21 1.84 0.03
CA LEU A 72 -2.21 0.42 -0.32
C LEU A 72 -0.88 -0.25 0.05
N LEU A 73 0.25 0.43 -0.20
CA LEU A 73 1.56 -0.06 0.23
C LEU A 73 1.63 -0.20 1.75
N GLU A 74 1.17 0.82 2.48
CA GLU A 74 1.14 0.80 3.94
C GLU A 74 0.27 -0.35 4.48
N ALA A 75 -0.93 -0.52 3.91
CA ALA A 75 -1.86 -1.60 4.26
C ALA A 75 -1.30 -3.00 3.96
N ALA A 76 -0.38 -3.13 3.01
CA ALA A 76 0.30 -4.40 2.72
C ALA A 76 1.51 -4.64 3.66
N MET A 77 2.29 -3.60 3.94
CA MET A 77 3.55 -3.72 4.68
C MET A 77 3.39 -3.77 6.19
N VAL A 78 2.51 -2.94 6.76
CA VAL A 78 2.34 -2.80 8.21
C VAL A 78 1.84 -4.11 8.86
N PRO A 79 0.80 -4.79 8.33
CA PRO A 79 0.38 -6.07 8.86
C PRO A 79 1.49 -7.12 8.79
N GLY A 80 2.21 -7.19 7.66
CA GLY A 80 3.35 -8.11 7.51
C GLY A 80 4.46 -7.87 8.54
N ALA A 81 4.72 -6.61 8.90
CA ALA A 81 5.69 -6.24 9.92
C ALA A 81 5.27 -6.69 11.32
N ILE A 82 3.99 -6.48 11.67
CA ILE A 82 3.42 -6.90 12.94
C ILE A 82 3.46 -8.42 13.05
N LEU A 83 3.06 -9.12 11.99
CA LEU A 83 3.09 -10.58 11.90
C LEU A 83 4.49 -11.17 12.02
N GLY A 84 5.48 -10.49 11.44
CA GLY A 84 6.89 -10.86 11.53
C GLY A 84 7.53 -10.59 12.90
N GLY A 85 6.78 -10.13 13.90
CA GLY A 85 7.30 -9.77 15.21
C GLY A 85 8.09 -8.45 15.20
N GLY A 86 7.78 -7.55 14.27
CA GLY A 86 8.34 -6.21 14.21
C GLY A 86 7.91 -5.36 15.41
N ASP A 87 8.86 -4.62 15.98
CA ASP A 87 8.57 -3.60 16.99
C ASP A 87 7.95 -2.33 16.37
N ALA A 88 7.44 -1.44 17.22
CA ALA A 88 6.81 -0.19 16.79
C ALA A 88 7.74 0.68 15.92
N ALA A 89 9.06 0.66 16.16
CA ALA A 89 10.01 1.44 15.39
C ALA A 89 10.18 0.89 13.96
N LYS A 90 10.13 -0.44 13.77
CA LYS A 90 10.14 -1.07 12.45
C LYS A 90 8.83 -0.82 11.69
N VAL A 91 7.69 -0.91 12.36
CA VAL A 91 6.38 -0.58 11.77
C VAL A 91 6.37 0.86 11.28
N GLU A 92 6.84 1.79 12.09
CA GLU A 92 6.90 3.22 11.73
C GLU A 92 7.84 3.49 10.55
N LYS A 93 8.98 2.80 10.48
CA LYS A 93 9.88 2.88 9.32
C LYS A 93 9.20 2.39 8.04
N LEU A 94 8.38 1.35 8.12
CA LEU A 94 7.65 0.83 6.96
C LEU A 94 6.51 1.76 6.52
N ARG A 95 5.81 2.41 7.46
CA ARG A 95 4.85 3.48 7.11
C ARG A 95 5.53 4.59 6.33
N LYS A 96 6.65 5.10 6.83
CA LYS A 96 7.45 6.13 6.13
C LYS A 96 7.94 5.64 4.77
N PHE A 97 8.40 4.39 4.69
CA PHE A 97 8.84 3.80 3.44
C PHE A 97 7.70 3.71 2.41
N ALA A 98 6.48 3.32 2.81
CA ALA A 98 5.31 3.33 1.94
C ALA A 98 5.01 4.75 1.41
N SER A 99 5.22 5.79 2.23
CA SER A 99 5.15 7.19 1.80
C SER A 99 6.26 7.59 0.83
N PHE A 100 7.45 6.98 0.90
CA PHE A 100 8.56 7.21 -0.05
C PHE A 100 8.44 6.44 -1.35
N GLY A 101 7.87 5.23 -1.33
CA GLY A 101 7.55 4.46 -2.54
C GLY A 101 6.64 5.24 -3.49
N LEU A 102 5.83 6.14 -2.92
CA LEU A 102 5.04 7.10 -3.65
C LEU A 102 5.88 8.12 -4.43
N LEU A 103 6.89 8.70 -3.79
CA LEU A 103 7.78 9.68 -4.42
C LEU A 103 8.54 9.04 -5.60
N PHE A 104 8.92 7.78 -5.47
CA PHE A 104 9.51 7.02 -6.57
C PHE A 104 8.56 6.85 -7.75
N HIS A 105 7.27 6.65 -7.50
CA HIS A 105 6.27 6.51 -8.56
C HIS A 105 6.06 7.84 -9.32
N VAL A 106 5.98 8.97 -8.60
CA VAL A 106 5.93 10.31 -9.22
C VAL A 106 7.15 10.57 -10.10
N VAL A 107 8.34 10.25 -9.58
CA VAL A 107 9.58 10.44 -10.33
C VAL A 107 9.62 9.56 -11.58
N ASP A 108 9.16 8.31 -11.49
CA ASP A 108 9.12 7.39 -12.63
C ASP A 108 8.12 7.85 -13.70
N ASP A 109 6.93 8.31 -13.32
CA ASP A 109 5.93 8.88 -14.25
C ASP A 109 6.46 10.12 -14.98
N ILE A 110 7.14 11.04 -14.27
CA ILE A 110 7.80 12.21 -14.88
C ILE A 110 8.90 11.76 -15.87
N LEU A 111 9.67 10.74 -15.50
CA LEU A 111 10.72 10.18 -16.35
C LEU A 111 10.16 9.49 -17.60
N ASP A 112 9.00 8.84 -17.54
CA ASP A 112 8.38 8.17 -18.69
C ASP A 112 7.77 9.16 -19.69
N VAL A 113 7.14 10.24 -19.21
CA VAL A 113 6.65 11.32 -20.09
C VAL A 113 7.80 12.03 -20.80
N THR A 114 8.93 12.25 -20.12
CA THR A 114 10.08 12.95 -20.70
C THR A 114 10.89 12.09 -21.67
N LYS A 115 10.99 10.77 -21.46
CA LYS A 115 11.66 9.83 -22.39
C LYS A 115 10.93 9.64 -23.72
N SER A 116 9.61 9.82 -23.74
CA SER A 116 8.78 9.67 -24.95
C SER A 116 9.03 10.75 -26.02
N SER A 117 9.90 11.74 -25.76
CA SER A 117 10.21 12.85 -26.67
C SER A 117 11.48 12.67 -27.53
N HIS A 118 12.21 11.56 -27.40
CA HIS A 118 13.52 11.37 -28.09
C HIS A 118 13.59 10.13 -28.99
N GLY A 119 12.44 9.60 -29.42
CA GLY A 119 12.33 8.40 -30.26
C GLY A 119 11.89 8.66 -31.71
N SER A 120 12.44 9.66 -32.39
CA SER A 120 12.38 9.74 -33.86
C SER A 120 13.45 10.68 -34.43
N ALA A 121 14.62 10.11 -34.70
CA ALA A 121 15.58 10.63 -35.67
C ALA A 121 15.90 9.52 -36.67
#